data_AF-A0A2E5INA7-F1
#
_entry.id   AF-A0A2E5INA7-F1
#
_cell.length_a   1.000
_cell.length_b   1.000
_cell.length_c   1.000
_cell.angle_alpha   90.00
_cell.angle_beta   90.00
_cell.angle_gamma   90.00
#
_symmetry.space_group_name_H-M   'P 1'
#
loop_
_entity.id
_entity.type
_entity.pdbx_description
1 polymer ?
#
loop_
_entity_poly.entity_id
_entity_poly.type
_entity_poly.pdbx_seq_one_letter_code
_entity_poly.pdbx_strand_id
1 'polypeptide(L)'
;MIKISRSAVEQHLNCQRCFYLAYKHKIRPHSLPFTLNSAVDNLCKNEFDHYRAKAEPHPMFIKHGIDAVPFAHEKMDEWRNNFKGIRYINTLDGYNFGGAVDDIWQKPNGDLIVIDVKSTSKNVFDWEDTYSKWEYAKGYRRQLEMYQWMLEKNDFNVASEGYLVYYNGKKNEPMFNQKLEFDLHLVKLECDNSWVEQAVLDAKKTLEGEMPKASSKCENCNYLRKRWEVSNKDPKNLVD
;
A
#
# COMPACT_ATOMS: atom_id res chain seq x y z
N MET A 1 1.10 21.23 -11.91
CA MET A 1 1.75 20.19 -11.08
C MET A 1 0.88 18.94 -11.07
N ILE A 2 1.46 17.78 -11.37
CA ILE A 2 0.71 16.51 -11.44
C ILE A 2 0.68 15.87 -10.05
N LYS A 3 -0.52 15.59 -9.53
CA LYS A 3 -0.71 14.87 -8.25
C LYS A 3 -0.72 13.36 -8.51
N ILE A 4 0.24 12.64 -7.93
CA ILE A 4 0.38 11.19 -8.05
C ILE A 4 0.29 10.56 -6.66
N SER A 5 -0.50 9.51 -6.51
CA SER A 5 -0.58 8.73 -5.27
C SER A 5 0.37 7.53 -5.28
N ARG A 6 0.75 7.03 -4.09
CA ARG A 6 1.46 5.75 -3.91
C ARG A 6 0.77 4.60 -4.65
N SER A 7 -0.56 4.50 -4.52
CA SER A 7 -1.36 3.50 -5.24
C SER A 7 -1.33 3.63 -6.76
N ALA A 8 -1.04 4.82 -7.28
CA ALA A 8 -1.00 5.07 -8.70
C ALA A 8 0.36 4.73 -9.32
N VAL A 9 1.44 4.96 -8.58
CA VAL A 9 2.76 4.42 -8.96
C VAL A 9 2.69 2.90 -9.00
N GLU A 10 2.10 2.26 -7.99
CA GLU A 10 1.88 0.81 -8.00
C GLU A 10 1.03 0.36 -9.21
N GLN A 11 -0.02 1.12 -9.55
CA GLN A 11 -0.82 0.83 -10.74
C GLN A 11 -0.01 0.99 -12.04
N HIS A 12 0.86 1.99 -12.12
CA HIS A 12 1.73 2.25 -13.27
C HIS A 12 2.75 1.13 -13.48
N LEU A 13 3.40 0.69 -12.39
CA LEU A 13 4.32 -0.45 -12.39
C LEU A 13 3.64 -1.73 -12.88
N ASN A 14 2.40 -1.98 -12.45
CA ASN A 14 1.64 -3.15 -12.89
C ASN A 14 1.15 -3.03 -14.35
N CYS A 15 0.62 -1.88 -14.75
CA CYS A 15 0.21 -1.61 -16.13
C CYS A 15 0.05 -0.12 -16.43
N GLN A 16 0.98 0.43 -17.21
CA GLN A 16 0.98 1.83 -17.64
C GLN A 16 -0.31 2.26 -18.35
N ARG A 17 -0.91 1.38 -19.19
CA ARG A 17 -2.19 1.68 -19.87
C ARG A 17 -3.35 1.77 -18.88
N CYS A 18 -3.45 0.84 -17.93
CA CYS A 18 -4.50 0.89 -16.91
C CYS A 18 -4.34 2.11 -16.00
N PHE A 19 -3.11 2.46 -15.64
CA PHE A 19 -2.81 3.70 -14.94
C PHE A 19 -3.25 4.94 -15.74
N TYR A 20 -2.87 5.04 -17.02
CA TYR A 20 -3.26 6.14 -17.90
C TYR A 20 -4.79 6.28 -17.99
N LEU A 21 -5.49 5.17 -18.24
CA LEU A 21 -6.96 5.11 -18.30
C LEU A 21 -7.61 5.55 -16.98
N ALA A 22 -7.10 5.09 -15.84
CA ALA A 22 -7.63 5.46 -14.54
C ALA A 22 -7.45 6.95 -14.24
N TYR A 23 -6.31 7.53 -14.62
CA TYR A 23 -5.97 8.92 -14.31
C TYR A 23 -6.62 9.92 -15.26
N LYS A 24 -6.47 9.70 -16.58
CA LYS A 24 -6.95 10.60 -17.64
C LYS A 24 -8.42 10.40 -17.97
N HIS A 25 -8.89 9.16 -17.99
CA HIS A 25 -10.24 8.81 -18.45
C HIS A 25 -11.18 8.35 -17.35
N LYS A 26 -10.70 8.20 -16.11
CA LYS A 26 -11.47 7.66 -14.97
C LYS A 26 -12.01 6.25 -15.22
N ILE A 27 -11.35 5.48 -16.10
CA ILE A 27 -11.71 4.11 -16.43
C ILE A 27 -10.82 3.17 -15.61
N ARG A 28 -11.44 2.41 -14.71
CA ARG A 28 -10.80 1.38 -13.90
C ARG A 28 -11.81 0.27 -13.56
N PRO A 29 -11.35 -0.97 -13.32
CA PRO A 29 -12.22 -2.01 -12.80
C PRO A 29 -12.90 -1.57 -11.51
N HIS A 30 -14.13 -2.02 -11.29
CA HIS A 30 -14.79 -1.87 -10.01
C HIS A 30 -14.03 -2.67 -8.94
N SER A 31 -13.93 -2.14 -7.73
CA SER A 31 -13.33 -2.82 -6.58
C SER A 31 -14.36 -2.88 -5.45
N LEU A 32 -14.44 -4.02 -4.78
CA LEU A 32 -15.29 -4.17 -3.59
C LEU A 32 -14.58 -3.53 -2.38
N PRO A 33 -15.34 -2.89 -1.47
CA PRO A 33 -14.74 -2.35 -0.25
C PRO A 33 -14.32 -3.49 0.69
N PHE A 34 -13.11 -3.39 1.25
CA PHE A 34 -12.58 -4.34 2.25
C PHE A 34 -12.89 -3.87 3.67
N THR A 35 -14.18 -3.79 4.02
CA THR A 35 -14.64 -3.13 5.26
C THR A 35 -14.14 -3.80 6.54
N LEU A 36 -13.99 -5.14 6.57
CA LEU A 36 -13.40 -5.86 7.70
C LEU A 36 -11.90 -5.53 7.84
N ASN A 37 -11.17 -5.48 6.74
CA ASN A 37 -9.75 -5.12 6.77
C ASN A 37 -9.55 -3.69 7.28
N SER A 38 -10.40 -2.75 6.82
CA SER A 38 -10.40 -1.37 7.30
C SER A 38 -10.76 -1.26 8.79
N ALA A 39 -11.66 -2.11 9.31
CA ALA A 39 -11.98 -2.14 10.73
C ALA A 39 -10.79 -2.62 11.57
N VAL A 40 -10.08 -3.66 11.12
CA VAL A 40 -8.85 -4.15 11.79
C VAL A 40 -7.78 -3.05 11.80
N ASP A 41 -7.51 -2.43 10.64
CA ASP A 41 -6.56 -1.31 10.52
C ASP A 41 -6.90 -0.16 11.49
N ASN A 42 -8.16 0.24 11.57
CA ASN A 42 -8.59 1.31 12.48
C ASN A 42 -8.40 0.93 13.96
N LEU A 43 -8.66 -0.32 14.34
CA LEU A 43 -8.42 -0.80 15.70
C LEU A 43 -6.93 -0.79 16.04
N CYS A 44 -6.06 -1.20 15.12
CA CYS A 44 -4.61 -1.12 15.29
C CYS A 44 -4.14 0.33 15.45
N LYS A 45 -4.68 1.27 14.66
CA LYS A 45 -4.38 2.71 14.79
C LYS A 45 -4.73 3.23 16.18
N ASN A 46 -5.92 2.89 16.69
CA ASN A 46 -6.34 3.24 18.06
C ASN A 46 -5.39 2.66 19.12
N GLU A 47 -4.96 1.41 18.94
CA GLU A 47 -4.04 0.74 19.87
C GLU A 47 -2.68 1.45 19.86
N PHE A 48 -2.13 1.77 18.69
CA PHE A 48 -0.90 2.54 18.59
C PHE A 48 -1.04 3.97 19.15
N ASP A 49 -2.19 4.64 18.94
CA ASP A 49 -2.47 5.97 19.53
C ASP A 49 -2.42 5.95 21.05
N HIS A 50 -2.97 4.89 21.66
CA HIS A 50 -2.93 4.70 23.11
C HIS A 50 -1.50 4.66 23.65
N TYR A 51 -0.60 3.91 23.00
CA TYR A 51 0.80 3.81 23.41
C TYR A 51 1.63 5.03 23.02
N ARG A 52 1.34 5.65 21.86
CA ARG A 52 1.94 6.92 21.42
C ARG A 52 1.73 8.03 22.44
N ALA A 53 0.51 8.17 22.96
CA ALA A 53 0.16 9.21 23.93
C ALA A 53 0.93 9.08 25.26
N LYS A 54 1.39 7.86 25.58
CA LYS A 54 2.18 7.58 26.78
C LYS A 54 3.69 7.57 26.53
N ALA A 55 4.13 7.67 25.27
CA ALA A 55 5.50 7.40 24.86
C ALA A 55 6.00 6.02 25.33
N GLU A 56 5.11 5.02 25.32
CA GLU A 56 5.41 3.66 25.74
C GLU A 56 5.54 2.72 24.54
N PRO A 57 6.36 1.65 24.63
CA PRO A 57 6.39 0.63 23.60
C PRO A 57 5.07 -0.16 23.60
N HIS A 58 4.58 -0.49 22.40
CA HIS A 58 3.45 -1.40 22.26
C HIS A 58 3.82 -2.82 22.78
N PRO A 59 2.91 -3.59 23.40
CA PRO A 59 3.20 -4.94 23.91
C PRO A 59 3.80 -5.89 22.86
N MET A 60 3.35 -5.75 21.61
CA MET A 60 3.95 -6.43 20.46
C MET A 60 5.44 -6.15 20.32
N PHE A 61 5.90 -4.92 20.55
CA PHE A 61 7.30 -4.55 20.42
C PHE A 61 8.14 -5.29 21.47
N ILE A 62 7.69 -5.25 22.73
CA ILE A 62 8.33 -5.96 23.85
C ILE A 62 8.43 -7.47 23.55
N LYS A 63 7.31 -8.08 23.12
CA LYS A 63 7.25 -9.51 22.81
C LYS A 63 8.22 -9.93 21.71
N HIS A 64 8.52 -9.06 20.76
CA HIS A 64 9.36 -9.37 19.59
C HIS A 64 10.73 -8.68 19.63
N GLY A 65 11.11 -8.08 20.77
CA GLY A 65 12.41 -7.41 20.93
C GLY A 65 12.61 -6.21 19.98
N ILE A 66 11.54 -5.50 19.63
CA ILE A 66 11.60 -4.28 18.82
C ILE A 66 11.83 -3.10 19.76
N ASP A 67 13.01 -2.50 19.68
CA ASP A 67 13.37 -1.31 20.46
C ASP A 67 12.86 -0.04 19.76
N ALA A 68 11.58 0.25 19.95
CA ALA A 68 10.90 1.40 19.37
C ALA A 68 9.65 1.80 20.17
N VAL A 69 9.12 2.98 19.89
CA VAL A 69 7.79 3.44 20.33
C VAL A 69 6.98 3.92 19.12
N PRO A 70 5.64 3.95 19.16
CA PRO A 70 4.88 4.57 18.07
C PRO A 70 5.24 6.05 17.95
N PHE A 71 5.60 6.52 16.76
CA PHE A 71 6.20 7.83 16.55
C PHE A 71 5.20 8.96 16.84
N ALA A 72 5.56 9.90 17.71
CA ALA A 72 4.75 11.06 18.02
C ALA A 72 5.08 12.23 17.08
N HIS A 73 4.09 12.68 16.30
CA HIS A 73 4.24 13.82 15.40
C HIS A 73 2.92 14.57 15.23
N GLU A 74 2.98 15.90 15.18
CA GLU A 74 1.80 16.77 15.06
C GLU A 74 0.97 16.50 13.78
N LYS A 75 1.63 15.99 12.73
CA LYS A 75 1.01 15.65 11.44
C LYS A 75 0.57 14.20 11.33
N MET A 76 0.64 13.38 12.39
CA MET A 76 0.34 11.95 12.30
C MET A 76 -1.08 11.68 11.79
N ASP A 77 -2.08 12.43 12.28
CA ASP A 77 -3.46 12.34 11.81
C ASP A 77 -3.61 12.71 10.32
N GLU A 78 -2.86 13.70 9.87
CA GLU A 78 -2.81 14.09 8.46
C GLU A 78 -2.17 12.99 7.60
N TRP A 79 -1.05 12.44 8.06
CA TRP A 79 -0.32 11.40 7.34
C TRP A 79 -1.08 10.09 7.23
N ARG A 80 -1.99 9.80 8.16
CA ARG A 80 -2.89 8.63 8.09
C ARG A 80 -4.19 8.88 7.32
N ASN A 81 -4.47 10.13 6.95
CA ASN A 81 -5.68 10.47 6.22
C ASN A 81 -5.55 10.18 4.71
N ASN A 82 -6.41 9.31 4.18
CA ASN A 82 -6.39 8.90 2.76
C ASN A 82 -6.51 10.05 1.73
N PHE A 83 -7.05 11.21 2.10
CA PHE A 83 -7.20 12.37 1.22
C PHE A 83 -6.03 13.36 1.29
N LYS A 84 -5.30 13.35 2.41
CA LYS A 84 -4.13 14.21 2.64
C LYS A 84 -2.83 13.42 2.50
N GLY A 85 -2.55 12.54 3.46
CA GLY A 85 -1.39 11.67 3.50
C GLY A 85 -0.08 12.44 3.72
N ILE A 86 1.02 11.70 3.91
CA ILE A 86 2.35 12.27 3.77
C ILE A 86 2.59 12.63 2.29
N ARG A 87 3.19 13.79 2.04
CA ARG A 87 3.39 14.31 0.68
C ARG A 87 4.79 14.89 0.51
N TYR A 88 5.32 14.78 -0.70
CA TYR A 88 6.50 15.52 -1.13
C TYR A 88 6.20 16.26 -2.44
N ILE A 89 6.57 17.54 -2.46
CA ILE A 89 6.35 18.44 -3.60
C ILE A 89 7.70 18.74 -4.25
N ASN A 90 7.89 18.23 -5.46
CA ASN A 90 9.04 18.59 -6.28
C ASN A 90 8.59 19.62 -7.32
N THR A 91 8.91 20.90 -7.07
CA THR A 91 8.56 22.00 -7.98
C THR A 91 9.36 22.00 -9.27
N LEU A 92 10.60 21.49 -9.23
CA LEU A 92 11.49 21.42 -10.40
C LEU A 92 10.94 20.44 -11.44
N ASP A 93 10.60 19.23 -11.00
CA ASP A 93 10.06 18.17 -11.87
C ASP A 93 8.54 18.24 -12.01
N GLY A 94 7.87 19.12 -11.26
CA GLY A 94 6.45 19.43 -11.42
C GLY A 94 5.49 18.36 -10.91
N TYR A 95 5.88 17.56 -9.92
CA TYR A 95 5.03 16.54 -9.30
C TYR A 95 4.75 16.78 -7.81
N ASN A 96 3.63 16.23 -7.36
CA ASN A 96 3.29 16.13 -5.95
C ASN A 96 2.93 14.68 -5.64
N PHE A 97 3.83 13.97 -4.97
CA PHE A 97 3.73 12.53 -4.65
C PHE A 97 3.26 12.33 -3.21
N GLY A 98 2.42 11.32 -2.94
CA GLY A 98 1.85 11.15 -1.60
C GLY A 98 1.05 9.87 -1.38
N GLY A 99 0.81 9.55 -0.12
CA GLY A 99 -0.08 8.47 0.31
C GLY A 99 -0.32 8.51 1.81
N ALA A 100 -1.29 7.74 2.28
CA ALA A 100 -1.55 7.61 3.71
C ALA A 100 -0.79 6.41 4.28
N VAL A 101 -0.04 6.62 5.37
CA VAL A 101 0.59 5.55 6.15
C VAL A 101 -0.42 4.92 7.10
N ASP A 102 -0.17 3.67 7.53
CA ASP A 102 -0.91 3.12 8.66
C ASP A 102 -0.29 3.57 9.98
N ASP A 103 1.02 3.34 10.12
CA ASP A 103 1.78 3.88 11.23
C ASP A 103 3.28 4.04 10.93
N ILE A 104 3.96 4.75 11.82
CA ILE A 104 5.39 4.95 11.87
C ILE A 104 5.84 4.68 13.32
N TRP A 105 6.91 3.92 13.48
CA TRP A 105 7.57 3.71 14.78
C TRP A 105 8.88 4.49 14.81
N GLN A 106 9.37 4.81 16.01
CA GLN A 106 10.60 5.54 16.22
C GLN A 106 11.53 4.76 17.14
N LYS A 107 12.78 4.57 16.71
CA LYS A 107 13.86 4.00 17.50
C LYS A 107 14.43 5.01 18.51
N PRO A 108 15.17 4.56 19.55
CA PRO A 108 15.85 5.46 20.47
C PRO A 108 16.84 6.43 19.81
N ASN A 109 17.46 6.04 18.68
CA ASN A 109 18.37 6.91 17.93
C ASN A 109 17.64 7.97 17.06
N GLY A 110 16.30 7.96 17.05
CA GLY A 110 15.46 8.87 16.30
C GLY A 110 15.04 8.38 14.91
N ASP A 111 15.62 7.28 14.40
CA ASP A 111 15.27 6.73 13.10
C ASP A 111 13.82 6.25 13.08
N LEU A 112 13.12 6.54 11.98
CA LEU A 112 11.75 6.13 11.76
C LEU A 112 11.69 4.78 11.05
N ILE A 113 10.72 3.95 11.46
CA ILE A 113 10.40 2.66 10.84
C ILE A 113 8.98 2.77 10.27
N VAL A 114 8.83 2.57 8.97
CA VAL A 114 7.52 2.53 8.33
C VAL A 114 6.90 1.16 8.53
N ILE A 115 5.62 1.13 8.93
CA ILE A 115 4.85 -0.10 9.00
C ILE A 115 3.55 0.00 8.22
N ASP A 116 3.01 -1.16 7.86
CA ASP A 116 1.69 -1.26 7.22
C ASP A 116 0.92 -2.45 7.80
N VAL A 117 -0.35 -2.24 8.11
CA VAL A 117 -1.20 -3.24 8.75
C VAL A 117 -1.92 -4.03 7.67
N LYS A 118 -1.73 -5.35 7.70
CA LYS A 118 -2.37 -6.27 6.76
C LYS A 118 -3.28 -7.23 7.50
N SER A 119 -4.41 -7.55 6.91
CA SER A 119 -5.32 -8.57 7.44
C SER A 119 -5.71 -9.57 6.37
N THR A 120 -5.76 -10.85 6.74
CA THR A 120 -6.08 -11.95 5.83
C THR A 120 -6.69 -13.12 6.61
N SER A 121 -6.99 -14.25 5.96
CA SER A 121 -7.50 -15.45 6.62
C SER A 121 -7.07 -16.71 5.87
N LYS A 122 -5.77 -17.00 5.97
CA LYS A 122 -5.13 -18.19 5.40
C LYS A 122 -5.13 -19.33 6.41
N ASN A 123 -5.27 -20.56 5.92
CA ASN A 123 -5.17 -21.77 6.77
C ASN A 123 -3.75 -21.90 7.35
N VAL A 124 -2.74 -21.60 6.54
CA VAL A 124 -1.34 -21.52 6.94
C VAL A 124 -0.84 -20.16 6.50
N PHE A 125 -0.34 -19.38 7.46
CA PHE A 125 0.33 -18.12 7.16
C PHE A 125 1.79 -18.40 6.80
N ASP A 126 2.16 -18.11 5.55
CA ASP A 126 3.53 -18.21 5.05
C ASP A 126 3.80 -16.98 4.18
N TRP A 127 4.66 -16.09 4.67
CA TRP A 127 5.02 -14.86 3.96
C TRP A 127 5.86 -15.15 2.72
N GLU A 128 6.80 -16.09 2.78
CA GLU A 128 7.71 -16.40 1.66
C GLU A 128 6.96 -17.05 0.49
N ASP A 129 6.06 -17.98 0.80
CA ASP A 129 5.15 -18.55 -0.19
C ASP A 129 4.25 -17.47 -0.82
N THR A 130 3.76 -16.54 0.01
CA THR A 130 2.92 -15.43 -0.44
C THR A 130 3.69 -14.50 -1.37
N TYR A 131 4.91 -14.12 -0.99
CA TYR A 131 5.77 -13.19 -1.72
C TYR A 131 6.22 -13.76 -3.06
N SER A 132 6.56 -15.05 -3.10
CA SER A 132 7.03 -15.72 -4.33
C SER A 132 5.92 -15.89 -5.38
N LYS A 133 4.67 -16.14 -4.95
CA LYS A 133 3.55 -16.44 -5.86
C LYS A 133 2.76 -15.22 -6.31
N TRP A 134 2.65 -14.19 -5.47
CA TRP A 134 1.66 -13.13 -5.69
C TRP A 134 2.27 -11.74 -5.84
N GLU A 135 1.95 -11.07 -6.94
CA GLU A 135 2.48 -9.73 -7.22
C GLU A 135 2.02 -8.67 -6.20
N TYR A 136 0.83 -8.83 -5.61
CA TYR A 136 0.36 -7.91 -4.57
C TYR A 136 1.29 -7.88 -3.35
N ALA A 137 1.95 -8.99 -3.03
CA ALA A 137 2.84 -9.10 -1.88
C ALA A 137 4.13 -8.30 -2.11
N LYS A 138 4.65 -8.32 -3.34
CA LYS A 138 5.76 -7.44 -3.75
C LYS A 138 5.35 -5.97 -3.71
N GLY A 139 4.11 -5.68 -4.08
CA GLY A 139 3.51 -4.34 -3.95
C GLY A 139 3.46 -3.83 -2.51
N TYR A 140 3.38 -4.71 -1.50
CA TYR A 140 3.43 -4.30 -0.09
C TYR A 140 4.83 -3.85 0.34
N ARG A 141 5.89 -4.51 -0.13
CA ARG A 141 7.26 -4.03 0.09
C ARG A 141 7.47 -2.67 -0.57
N ARG A 142 7.09 -2.54 -1.84
CA ARG A 142 7.17 -1.27 -2.59
C ARG A 142 6.38 -0.15 -1.91
N GLN A 143 5.26 -0.48 -1.28
CA GLN A 143 4.47 0.47 -0.50
C GLN A 143 5.27 1.04 0.67
N LEU A 144 5.96 0.21 1.46
CA LEU A 144 6.83 0.68 2.54
C LEU A 144 7.97 1.57 1.99
N GLU A 145 8.64 1.11 0.93
CA GLU A 145 9.73 1.85 0.26
C GLU A 145 9.28 3.25 -0.20
N MET A 146 8.09 3.36 -0.79
CA MET A 146 7.53 4.66 -1.19
C MET A 146 7.26 5.59 -0.01
N TYR A 147 6.85 5.06 1.16
CA TYR A 147 6.67 5.88 2.37
C TYR A 147 8.00 6.27 3.02
N GLN A 148 8.98 5.36 3.05
CA GLN A 148 10.34 5.66 3.53
C GLN A 148 10.93 6.82 2.71
N TRP A 149 10.84 6.74 1.38
CA TRP A 149 11.30 7.80 0.49
C TRP A 149 10.60 9.15 0.77
N MET A 150 9.28 9.13 1.01
CA MET A 150 8.56 10.38 1.33
C MET A 150 8.97 10.96 2.68
N LEU A 151 9.26 10.13 3.68
CA LEU A 151 9.77 10.60 4.97
C LEU A 151 11.18 11.21 4.84
N GLU A 152 12.07 10.55 4.10
CA GLU A 152 13.42 11.07 3.82
C GLU A 152 13.38 12.40 3.07
N LYS A 153 12.50 12.54 2.08
CA LYS A 153 12.29 13.82 1.37
C LYS A 153 11.61 14.90 2.23
N ASN A 154 11.12 14.54 3.42
CA ASN A 154 10.61 15.47 4.44
C ASN A 154 11.58 15.57 5.64
N ASP A 155 12.87 15.36 5.40
CA ASP A 155 13.97 15.59 6.36
C ASP A 155 13.96 14.66 7.60
N PHE A 156 13.35 13.49 7.50
CA PHE A 156 13.44 12.45 8.53
C PHE A 156 14.53 11.43 8.22
N ASN A 157 15.22 10.95 9.26
CA ASN A 157 16.04 9.75 9.17
C ASN A 157 15.14 8.52 9.24
N VAL A 158 15.34 7.57 8.32
CA VAL A 158 14.48 6.41 8.17
C VAL A 158 15.34 5.15 8.12
N ALA A 159 14.97 4.14 8.91
CA ALA A 159 15.64 2.84 8.89
C ALA A 159 15.29 2.09 7.60
N SER A 160 16.24 1.30 7.08
CA SER A 160 15.99 0.41 5.93
C SER A 160 14.93 -0.64 6.24
N GLU A 161 14.80 -1.04 7.51
CA GLU A 161 13.78 -1.98 7.91
C GLU A 161 12.38 -1.37 7.88
N GLY A 162 11.41 -2.17 7.43
CA GLY A 162 10.00 -1.90 7.54
C GLY A 162 9.27 -3.15 8.00
N TYR A 163 8.05 -2.98 8.50
CA TYR A 163 7.25 -4.11 8.97
C TYR A 163 5.89 -4.19 8.29
N LEU A 164 5.49 -5.41 7.94
CA LEU A 164 4.08 -5.72 7.74
C LEU A 164 3.55 -6.37 9.02
N VAL A 165 2.58 -5.72 9.64
CA VAL A 165 1.87 -6.24 10.82
C VAL A 165 0.66 -7.01 10.34
N TYR A 166 0.78 -8.34 10.27
CA TYR A 166 -0.25 -9.21 9.75
C TYR A 166 -1.16 -9.75 10.85
N TYR A 167 -2.46 -9.52 10.69
CA TYR A 167 -3.51 -10.17 11.45
C TYR A 167 -4.17 -11.24 10.58
N ASN A 168 -3.85 -12.52 10.83
CA ASN A 168 -4.43 -13.66 10.13
C ASN A 168 -5.65 -14.18 10.89
N GLY A 169 -6.85 -13.89 10.38
CA GLY A 169 -8.11 -14.29 10.98
C GLY A 169 -8.28 -15.81 10.95
N LYS A 170 -8.57 -16.40 12.10
CA LYS A 170 -8.85 -17.82 12.27
C LYS A 170 -10.24 -18.13 11.72
N LYS A 171 -10.30 -18.95 10.68
CA LYS A 171 -11.55 -19.36 10.01
C LYS A 171 -11.95 -20.81 10.25
N ASN A 172 -11.16 -21.53 11.03
CA ASN A 172 -11.38 -22.95 11.34
C ASN A 172 -11.66 -23.16 12.83
N GLU A 173 -12.07 -22.10 13.54
CA GLU A 173 -12.51 -22.20 14.94
C GLU A 173 -13.86 -22.96 15.04
N PRO A 174 -14.11 -23.74 16.11
CA PRO A 174 -15.33 -24.54 16.23
C PRO A 174 -16.63 -23.74 16.22
N MET A 175 -16.58 -22.47 16.65
CA MET A 175 -17.73 -21.59 16.79
C MET A 175 -17.36 -20.17 16.36
N PHE A 176 -18.28 -19.47 15.69
CA PHE A 176 -18.05 -18.07 15.30
C PHE A 176 -18.20 -17.09 16.48
N ASN A 177 -19.14 -17.31 17.39
CA ASN A 177 -19.38 -16.46 18.57
C ASN A 177 -19.40 -14.93 18.29
N GLN A 178 -19.76 -14.53 17.06
CA GLN A 178 -19.70 -13.14 16.60
C GLN A 178 -18.33 -12.47 16.80
N LYS A 179 -17.26 -13.28 16.82
CA LYS A 179 -15.88 -12.85 17.06
C LYS A 179 -14.98 -13.45 15.99
N LEU A 180 -14.14 -12.61 15.40
CA LEU A 180 -12.98 -13.09 14.66
C LEU A 180 -11.77 -13.05 15.58
N GLU A 181 -11.11 -14.19 15.72
CA GLU A 181 -9.83 -14.29 16.39
C GLU A 181 -8.71 -14.18 15.35
N PHE A 182 -7.58 -13.60 15.73
CA PHE A 182 -6.47 -13.36 14.81
C PHE A 182 -5.17 -13.89 15.40
N ASP A 183 -4.36 -14.51 14.56
CA ASP A 183 -2.94 -14.70 14.82
C ASP A 183 -2.17 -13.49 14.32
N LEU A 184 -1.32 -12.94 15.19
CA LEU A 184 -0.41 -11.85 14.85
C LEU A 184 0.88 -12.43 14.26
N HIS A 185 1.25 -11.96 13.07
CA HIS A 185 2.51 -12.25 12.41
C HIS A 185 3.23 -10.94 12.10
N LEU A 186 4.49 -10.85 12.48
CA LEU A 186 5.35 -9.73 12.11
C LEU A 186 6.29 -10.16 10.98
N VAL A 187 6.20 -9.47 9.86
CA VAL A 187 7.10 -9.66 8.73
C VAL A 187 8.04 -8.46 8.68
N LYS A 188 9.30 -8.67 9.05
CA LYS A 188 10.37 -7.69 8.86
C LYS A 188 10.86 -7.74 7.41
N LEU A 189 10.94 -6.58 6.77
CA LEU A 189 11.43 -6.42 5.40
C LEU A 189 12.61 -5.45 5.40
N GLU A 190 13.69 -5.81 4.71
CA GLU A 190 14.72 -4.84 4.34
C GLU A 190 14.31 -4.16 3.03
N CYS A 191 14.15 -2.84 3.09
CA CYS A 191 13.62 -2.03 2.01
C CYS A 191 14.74 -1.25 1.31
N ASP A 192 14.55 -1.01 0.01
CA ASP A 192 15.40 -0.12 -0.79
C ASP A 192 14.49 0.80 -1.59
N ASN A 193 14.55 2.09 -1.30
CA ASN A 193 13.66 3.09 -1.88
C ASN A 193 14.31 3.87 -3.06
N SER A 194 15.51 3.49 -3.48
CA SER A 194 16.27 4.18 -4.54
C SER A 194 15.54 4.25 -5.89
N TRP A 195 14.60 3.32 -6.13
CA TRP A 195 13.80 3.26 -7.35
C TRP A 195 12.61 4.24 -7.37
N VAL A 196 12.19 4.76 -6.21
CA VAL A 196 10.90 5.47 -6.05
C VAL A 196 10.84 6.74 -6.88
N GLU A 197 11.89 7.57 -6.84
CA GLU A 197 11.93 8.85 -7.57
C GLU A 197 11.76 8.64 -9.08
N GLN A 198 12.50 7.68 -9.65
CA GLN A 198 12.41 7.36 -11.07
C GLN A 198 11.01 6.84 -11.44
N ALA A 199 10.41 6.00 -10.61
CA ALA A 199 9.06 5.49 -10.87
C ALA A 199 7.99 6.60 -10.85
N VAL A 200 8.12 7.59 -9.97
CA VAL A 200 7.24 8.78 -9.95
C VAL A 200 7.40 9.60 -11.23
N LEU A 201 8.65 9.82 -11.68
CA LEU A 201 8.95 10.53 -12.93
C LEU A 201 8.42 9.78 -14.16
N ASP A 202 8.55 8.46 -14.20
CA ASP A 202 8.04 7.63 -15.31
C ASP A 202 6.50 7.64 -15.35
N ALA A 203 5.84 7.58 -14.19
CA ALA A 203 4.40 7.72 -14.08
C ALA A 203 3.94 9.10 -14.57
N LYS A 204 4.65 10.17 -14.18
CA LYS A 204 4.40 11.53 -14.68
C LYS A 204 4.53 11.60 -16.19
N LYS A 205 5.65 11.15 -16.75
CA LYS A 205 5.92 11.14 -18.20
C LYS A 205 4.85 10.39 -18.98
N THR A 206 4.38 9.27 -18.43
CA THR A 206 3.28 8.49 -19.02
C THR A 206 1.99 9.31 -19.12
N LEU A 207 1.69 10.16 -18.13
CA LEU A 207 0.52 11.04 -18.17
C LEU A 207 0.70 12.25 -19.10
N GLU A 208 1.92 12.64 -19.42
CA GLU A 208 2.22 13.77 -20.32
C GLU A 208 2.30 13.33 -21.79
N GLY A 209 2.59 12.05 -22.05
CA GLY A 209 2.66 11.48 -23.38
C GLY A 209 1.35 10.88 -23.90
N GLU A 210 1.50 10.04 -24.93
CA GLU A 210 0.41 9.28 -25.52
C GLU A 210 0.02 8.06 -24.66
N MET A 211 -1.23 7.60 -24.85
CA MET A 211 -1.75 6.43 -24.15
C MET A 211 -0.89 5.18 -24.45
N PRO A 212 -0.38 4.48 -23.40
CA PRO A 212 0.42 3.27 -23.59
C PRO A 212 -0.32 2.13 -24.29
N LYS A 213 0.44 1.27 -24.96
CA LYS A 213 -0.06 0.02 -25.53
C LYS A 213 -0.59 -0.91 -24.43
N ALA A 214 -1.57 -1.73 -24.79
CA ALA A 214 -2.11 -2.73 -23.88
C ALA A 214 -1.04 -3.77 -23.53
N SER A 215 -0.96 -4.14 -22.25
CA SER A 215 -0.05 -5.20 -21.80
C SER A 215 -0.71 -6.56 -22.02
N SER A 216 0.04 -7.51 -22.60
CA SER A 216 -0.39 -8.91 -22.77
C SER A 216 -0.46 -9.67 -21.44
N LYS A 217 0.19 -9.18 -20.38
CA LYS A 217 0.19 -9.78 -19.04
C LYS A 217 -0.85 -9.16 -18.10
N CYS A 218 -1.49 -8.06 -18.49
CA CYS A 218 -2.47 -7.39 -17.66
C CYS A 218 -3.86 -8.01 -17.84
N GLU A 219 -4.43 -8.54 -16.75
CA GLU A 219 -5.76 -9.16 -16.75
C GLU A 219 -6.85 -8.21 -17.24
N ASN A 220 -6.81 -6.93 -16.84
CA ASN A 220 -7.81 -5.94 -17.24
C ASN A 220 -7.73 -5.61 -18.74
N CYS A 221 -6.52 -5.46 -19.28
CA CYS A 221 -6.32 -5.27 -20.71
C CYS A 221 -6.79 -6.50 -21.50
N ASN A 222 -6.48 -7.69 -21.00
CA ASN A 222 -6.87 -8.95 -21.62
C ASN A 222 -8.38 -9.19 -21.55
N TYR A 223 -9.03 -8.81 -20.45
CA TYR A 223 -10.49 -8.87 -20.29
C TYR A 223 -11.19 -7.99 -21.33
N LEU A 224 -10.77 -6.73 -21.46
CA LEU A 224 -11.31 -5.82 -22.48
C LEU A 224 -11.07 -6.36 -23.90
N ARG A 225 -9.85 -6.83 -24.19
CA ARG A 225 -9.51 -7.38 -25.50
C ARG A 225 -10.39 -8.57 -25.87
N LYS A 226 -10.60 -9.51 -24.95
CA LYS A 226 -11.47 -10.68 -25.18
C LYS A 226 -12.91 -10.26 -25.47
N ARG A 227 -13.47 -9.28 -24.74
CA ARG A 227 -14.82 -8.74 -25.02
C ARG A 227 -14.88 -8.07 -26.39
N TRP A 228 -13.86 -7.30 -26.75
CA TRP A 228 -13.75 -6.66 -28.06
C TRP A 228 -13.67 -7.68 -29.21
N GLU A 229 -12.89 -8.74 -29.05
CA GLU A 229 -12.77 -9.82 -30.03
C GLU A 229 -14.10 -10.50 -30.31
N VAL A 230 -14.90 -10.76 -29.27
CA VAL A 230 -16.26 -11.32 -29.45
C VAL A 230 -17.17 -10.28 -30.12
N SER A 231 -17.07 -8.99 -29.76
CA SER A 231 -17.88 -7.93 -30.37
C SER A 231 -17.60 -7.77 -31.87
N ASN A 232 -16.39 -8.05 -32.34
CA ASN A 232 -16.08 -8.03 -33.78
C ASN A 232 -16.63 -9.26 -34.52
N LYS A 233 -16.80 -10.39 -33.82
CA LYS A 233 -17.35 -11.62 -34.41
C LYS A 233 -18.88 -11.62 -34.42
N ASP A 234 -19.48 -11.07 -33.37
CA ASP A 234 -20.92 -11.04 -33.17
C ASP A 234 -21.35 -9.75 -32.45
N PRO A 235 -21.42 -8.61 -33.18
CA PRO A 235 -21.66 -7.30 -32.59
C PRO A 235 -23.00 -7.18 -31.88
N LYS A 236 -24.03 -7.87 -32.38
CA LYS A 236 -25.42 -7.77 -31.92
C LYS A 236 -25.66 -8.42 -30.55
N ASN A 237 -24.74 -9.25 -30.07
CA ASN A 237 -24.92 -10.01 -28.83
C ASN A 237 -24.12 -9.46 -27.63
N LEU A 238 -23.41 -8.33 -27.78
CA LEU A 238 -22.49 -7.81 -26.77
C LEU A 238 -22.76 -6.39 -26.28
N VAL A 239 -23.40 -5.58 -27.09
CA VAL A 239 -23.62 -4.15 -26.83
C VAL A 239 -25.11 -3.80 -26.82
N ASP A 240 -25.97 -4.72 -27.26
CA ASP A 240 -27.43 -4.66 -27.15
C ASP A 240 -27.90 -5.34 -25.84
#